data_AF-A0A1W9GSZ4-F1
#
_entry.id   AF-A0A1W9GSZ4-F1
#
_cell.length_a   1.000
_cell.length_b   1.000
_cell.length_c   1.000
_cell.angle_alpha   90.00
_cell.angle_beta   90.00
_cell.angle_gamma   90.00
#
_symmetry.space_group_name_H-M   'P 1'
#
loop_
_entity.id
_entity.type
_entity.pdbx_description
1 polymer ?
#
loop_
_entity_poly.entity_id
_entity_poly.type
_entity_poly.pdbx_seq_one_letter_code
_entity_poly.pdbx_strand_id
1 'polypeptide(L)'
;MASTTRQANFTLPEDLLDELKRAVPKGEQSKVVGDALRHELKRIKFKKSLQLSFGAWIKAEHADLAKGARRFVRSLRKSSRLRRVGVQ
;
A
#
# COMPACT_ATOMS: atom_id res chain seq x y z
N MET A 1 -7.32 -25.64 -9.53
CA MET A 1 -8.13 -25.15 -8.39
C MET A 1 -9.24 -24.28 -8.96
N ALA A 2 -10.50 -24.66 -8.77
CA ALA A 2 -11.65 -23.99 -9.38
C ALA A 2 -11.74 -22.54 -8.89
N SER A 3 -11.67 -21.57 -9.81
CA SER A 3 -11.86 -20.16 -9.50
C SER A 3 -13.34 -19.92 -9.14
N THR A 4 -13.63 -19.84 -7.85
CA THR A 4 -14.97 -19.52 -7.32
C THR A 4 -15.25 -18.03 -7.51
N THR A 5 -15.56 -17.64 -8.75
CA THR A 5 -16.11 -16.31 -9.05
C THR A 5 -17.55 -16.25 -8.53
N ARG A 6 -17.84 -15.32 -7.62
CA ARG A 6 -19.21 -15.04 -7.14
C ARG A 6 -19.67 -13.71 -7.73
N GLN A 7 -20.92 -13.66 -8.21
CA GLN A 7 -21.55 -12.41 -8.61
C GLN A 7 -21.79 -11.54 -7.38
N ALA A 8 -21.45 -10.27 -7.48
CA ALA A 8 -21.68 -9.30 -6.42
C ALA A 8 -22.85 -8.39 -6.82
N ASN A 9 -23.78 -8.19 -5.90
CA ASN A 9 -24.95 -7.33 -6.10
C ASN A 9 -24.59 -5.91 -5.67
N PHE A 10 -23.99 -5.13 -6.57
CA PHE A 10 -23.79 -3.70 -6.37
C PHE A 10 -24.23 -2.94 -7.60
N THR A 11 -24.75 -1.73 -7.37
CA THR A 11 -25.18 -0.83 -8.44
C THR A 11 -23.99 -0.04 -8.95
N LEU A 12 -23.93 0.12 -10.27
CA LEU A 12 -22.98 1.01 -10.93
C LEU A 12 -23.76 2.12 -11.63
N PRO A 13 -23.24 3.36 -11.64
CA PRO A 13 -23.78 4.44 -12.45
C PRO A 13 -23.86 4.05 -13.94
N GLU A 14 -24.93 4.45 -14.61
CA GLU A 14 -25.20 4.07 -16.01
C GLU A 14 -24.17 4.68 -16.98
N ASP A 15 -23.79 5.93 -16.74
CA ASP A 15 -22.73 6.64 -17.45
C ASP A 15 -21.39 5.89 -17.41
N LEU A 16 -21.00 5.40 -16.24
CA LEU A 16 -19.78 4.63 -16.05
C LEU A 16 -19.83 3.26 -16.75
N LEU A 17 -20.99 2.60 -16.73
CA LEU A 17 -21.19 1.34 -17.44
C LEU A 17 -21.09 1.50 -18.95
N ASP A 18 -21.65 2.59 -19.48
CA ASP A 18 -21.60 2.86 -20.91
C ASP A 18 -20.20 3.26 -21.37
N GLU A 19 -19.46 4.02 -20.57
CA GLU A 19 -18.04 4.28 -20.81
C GLU A 19 -17.23 2.97 -20.82
N LEU A 20 -17.45 2.09 -19.84
CA LEU A 20 -16.77 0.80 -19.76
C LEU A 20 -17.07 -0.07 -21.00
N LYS A 21 -18.33 -0.11 -21.46
CA LYS A 21 -18.72 -0.85 -22.66
C LYS A 21 -18.09 -0.29 -23.94
N ARG A 22 -17.89 1.03 -24.01
CA ARG A 22 -17.24 1.70 -25.16
C ARG A 22 -15.73 1.48 -25.16
N ALA A 23 -15.10 1.51 -23.99
CA ALA A 23 -13.66 1.42 -23.85
C ALA A 23 -13.13 -0.03 -23.84
N VAL A 24 -13.91 -1.00 -23.36
CA VAL A 24 -13.46 -2.37 -23.11
C VAL A 24 -14.31 -3.40 -23.88
N PRO A 25 -13.67 -4.32 -24.64
CA PRO A 25 -14.36 -5.41 -25.33
C PRO A 25 -15.21 -6.28 -24.42
N LYS A 26 -16.29 -6.85 -24.98
CA LYS A 26 -17.14 -7.82 -24.27
C LYS A 26 -16.29 -9.02 -23.81
N GLY A 27 -16.40 -9.38 -22.54
CA GLY A 27 -15.64 -10.49 -21.92
C GLY A 27 -14.46 -10.04 -21.05
N GLU A 28 -13.88 -8.86 -21.29
CA GLU A 28 -12.79 -8.32 -20.45
C GLU A 28 -13.27 -7.35 -19.37
N GLN A 29 -14.52 -6.91 -19.46
CA GLN A 29 -15.12 -5.94 -18.52
C GLN A 29 -15.04 -6.39 -17.06
N SER A 30 -15.35 -7.65 -16.77
CA SER A 30 -15.25 -8.21 -15.41
C SER A 30 -13.82 -8.21 -14.87
N LYS A 31 -12.83 -8.41 -15.75
CA LYS A 31 -11.41 -8.38 -15.37
C LYS A 31 -10.97 -6.96 -15.04
N VAL A 32 -11.33 -5.99 -15.89
CA VAL A 32 -11.03 -4.56 -15.66
C VAL A 32 -11.65 -4.06 -14.36
N VAL A 33 -12.93 -4.37 -14.12
CA VAL A 33 -13.61 -4.01 -12.87
C VAL A 33 -12.94 -4.67 -11.67
N GLY A 34 -12.57 -5.95 -11.77
CA GLY A 34 -11.86 -6.66 -10.71
C GLY A 34 -10.49 -6.07 -10.38
N ASP A 35 -9.72 -5.68 -11.40
CA ASP A 35 -8.41 -5.07 -11.24
C ASP A 35 -8.50 -3.64 -10.69
N ALA A 36 -9.48 -2.85 -11.14
CA ALA A 36 -9.75 -1.53 -10.59
C ALA A 36 -10.15 -1.61 -9.10
N LEU A 37 -11.06 -2.53 -8.76
CA LEU A 37 -11.48 -2.75 -7.38
C LEU A 37 -10.31 -3.20 -6.49
N ARG A 38 -9.44 -4.08 -6.99
CA ARG A 38 -8.24 -4.52 -6.26
C ARG A 38 -7.30 -3.33 -5.98
N HIS A 39 -7.10 -2.45 -6.96
CA HIS A 39 -6.29 -1.25 -6.78
C HIS A 39 -6.88 -0.30 -5.74
N GLU A 40 -8.19 -0.03 -5.81
CA GLU A 40 -8.81 0.90 -4.87
C GLU A 40 -8.83 0.34 -3.43
N LEU A 41 -9.11 -0.96 -3.27
CA LEU A 41 -9.00 -1.61 -1.96
C LEU A 41 -7.58 -1.54 -1.40
N LYS A 42 -6.55 -1.71 -2.23
CA LYS A 42 -5.14 -1.56 -1.82
C LYS A 42 -4.86 -0.11 -1.38
N ARG A 43 -5.36 0.87 -2.11
CA ARG A 43 -5.23 2.30 -1.79
C ARG A 43 -5.90 2.65 -0.46
N ILE A 44 -7.13 2.18 -0.22
CA ILE A 44 -7.85 2.38 1.04
C ILE A 44 -7.09 1.76 2.22
N LYS A 45 -6.65 0.50 2.08
CA LYS A 45 -5.85 -0.19 3.10
C LYS A 45 -4.57 0.57 3.42
N PHE A 46 -3.86 1.03 2.39
CA PHE A 46 -2.63 1.79 2.55
C PHE A 46 -2.86 3.13 3.27
N LYS A 47 -3.90 3.87 2.90
CA LYS A 47 -4.26 5.12 3.58
C LYS A 47 -4.56 4.87 5.06
N LYS A 48 -5.32 3.82 5.37
CA LYS A 48 -5.62 3.42 6.75
C LYS A 48 -4.35 3.05 7.51
N SER A 49 -3.45 2.28 6.90
CA SER A 49 -2.17 1.93 7.56
C SER A 49 -1.31 3.16 7.80
N LEU A 50 -1.25 4.13 6.88
CA LEU A 50 -0.52 5.36 7.09
C LEU A 50 -1.08 6.17 8.26
N GLN A 51 -2.41 6.29 8.36
CA GLN A 51 -3.04 6.99 9.48
C GLN A 51 -2.78 6.31 10.82
N LEU A 52 -2.88 4.97 10.87
CA LEU A 52 -2.65 4.20 12.10
C LEU A 52 -1.17 4.15 12.50
N SER A 53 -0.26 4.08 11.53
CA SER A 53 1.19 4.03 11.79
C SER A 53 1.81 5.41 12.03
N PHE A 54 1.09 6.49 11.73
CA PHE A 54 1.57 7.84 11.98
C PHE A 54 1.76 8.07 13.49
N GLY A 55 3.02 8.24 13.90
CA GLY A 55 3.37 8.41 15.30
C GLY A 55 3.57 7.11 16.09
N ALA A 56 3.46 5.94 15.45
CA ALA A 56 3.76 4.64 16.08
C ALA A 56 5.19 4.58 16.62
N TRP A 57 6.11 5.37 16.05
CA TRP A 57 7.53 5.37 16.42
C TRP A 57 7.91 6.51 17.39
N ILE A 58 6.92 7.16 18.01
CA ILE A 58 7.13 8.32 18.89
C ILE A 58 6.80 8.01 20.35
N LYS A 59 5.92 7.04 20.62
CA LYS A 59 5.46 6.73 21.98
C LYS A 59 6.04 5.40 22.48
N ALA A 60 6.89 5.52 23.50
CA ALA A 60 7.44 4.48 24.36
C ALA A 60 8.38 3.42 23.76
N GLU A 61 8.06 2.76 22.64
CA GLU A 61 8.78 1.52 22.27
C GLU A 61 10.12 1.73 21.53
N HIS A 62 10.31 2.88 20.88
CA HIS A 62 11.54 3.17 20.10
C HIS A 62 12.00 4.62 20.25
N ALA A 63 12.53 4.95 21.44
CA ALA A 63 13.06 6.29 21.74
C ALA A 63 14.24 6.70 20.83
N ASP A 64 14.96 5.73 20.28
CA ASP A 64 16.04 5.89 19.30
C ASP A 64 15.55 6.44 17.94
N LEU A 65 14.31 6.13 17.57
CA LEU A 65 13.66 6.59 16.34
C LEU A 65 12.93 7.93 16.48
N ALA A 66 12.74 8.43 17.72
CA ALA A 66 12.06 9.69 18.01
C ALA A 66 12.73 10.93 17.38
N LYS A 67 14.05 10.91 17.20
CA LYS A 67 14.82 11.99 16.53
C LYS A 67 14.74 11.92 14.99
N GLY A 68 13.90 11.03 14.46
CA GLY A 68 13.62 10.84 13.05
C GLY A 68 14.43 9.70 12.42
N ALA A 69 13.76 8.91 11.57
CA ALA A 69 14.32 7.73 10.91
C ALA A 69 15.63 8.02 10.14
N ARG A 70 15.76 9.20 9.53
CA ARG A 70 17.00 9.59 8.82
C ARG A 70 18.22 9.67 9.73
N ARG A 71 18.05 10.17 10.96
CA ARG A 71 19.14 10.29 11.92
C ARG A 71 19.56 8.91 12.44
N PHE A 72 18.58 8.05 12.71
CA PHE A 72 18.79 6.65 13.10
C PHE A 72 19.53 5.84 12.02
N VAL A 73 19.10 5.89 10.76
CA VAL A 73 19.81 5.21 9.66
C VAL A 73 21.24 5.73 9.51
N ARG A 74 21.48 7.02 9.76
CA ARG A 74 22.83 7.60 9.73
C ARG A 74 23.70 7.09 10.87
N SER A 75 23.18 6.90 12.10
CA SER A 75 23.97 6.35 13.21
C SER A 75 24.36 4.89 12.95
N LEU A 76 23.44 4.07 12.41
CA LEU A 76 23.74 2.69 12.00
C LEU A 76 24.87 2.64 10.96
N ARG A 77 24.83 3.53 9.96
CA ARG A 77 25.88 3.61 8.93
C ARG A 77 27.23 4.11 9.48
N LYS A 78 27.24 4.96 10.51
CA LYS A 78 28.49 5.37 11.16
C LYS A 78 29.12 4.21 11.93
N SER A 79 28.31 3.47 12.67
CA SER A 79 28.75 2.27 13.40
C SER A 79 29.34 1.22 12.44
N SER A 80 28.71 0.97 11.29
CA SER A 80 29.23 0.01 10.31
C SER A 80 30.49 0.49 9.59
N ARG A 81 30.65 1.79 9.34
CA ARG A 81 31.89 2.36 8.77
C ARG A 81 33.07 2.28 9.73
N LEU A 82 32.86 2.63 11.00
CA LEU A 82 33.89 2.52 12.05
C LEU A 82 34.37 1.07 12.18
N ARG A 83 33.44 0.12 12.17
CA ARG A 83 33.74 -1.32 12.18
C ARG A 83 34.57 -1.79 10.98
N ARG A 84 34.39 -1.18 9.80
CA ARG A 84 35.13 -1.51 8.57
C ARG A 84 36.54 -0.93 8.56
N VAL A 85 36.78 0.17 9.27
CA VAL A 85 38.07 0.85 9.36
C VAL A 85 38.89 0.35 10.56
N GLY A 86 38.37 -0.61 11.34
CA GLY A 86 39.06 -1.19 12.48
C GLY A 86 39.16 -0.28 13.70
N VAL A 87 38.44 0.85 13.70
CA VAL A 87 38.42 1.80 14.81
C VAL A 87 37.13 1.56 15.59
N GLN A 88 37.26 0.98 16.79
CA GLN A 88 36.18 0.93 17.79
C GLN A 88 36.25 2.15 18.69
#